data_AF-A0A944M8A4-F1
#
_entry.id   AF-A0A944M8A4-F1
#
_cell.length_a   1.000
_cell.length_b   1.000
_cell.length_c   1.000
_cell.angle_alpha   90.00
_cell.angle_beta   90.00
_cell.angle_gamma   90.00
#
_symmetry.space_group_name_H-M   'P 1'
#
loop_
_entity.id
_entity.type
_entity.pdbx_description
1 polymer ?
#
loop_
_entity_poly.entity_id
_entity_poly.type
_entity_poly.pdbx_seq_one_letter_code
_entity_poly.pdbx_strand_id
1 'polypeptide(L)'
;MDEESENSVVEDEEVEAVFAAREAVGHLRRITRAFPHLATQPVRVALDTWDEEMFRKGELILVQKQHAKAEHDAMEQRAIEIIELSQVDDALDLINREFAKDIDYLDLIDLVGKDRYIAALTREAVELKQNSISPEQAAELWNSLGKPTLGGERWNATGVTVLMKG
;
A
#
# COMPACT_ATOMS: atom_id res chain seq x y z
N MET A 1 -4.11 -14.33 -3.25
CA MET A 1 -5.11 -14.16 -2.17
C MET A 1 -4.61 -14.73 -0.84
N ASP A 2 -3.28 -14.80 -0.61
CA ASP A 2 -2.69 -15.34 0.64
C ASP A 2 -1.76 -14.32 1.36
N GLU A 3 -1.32 -13.25 0.68
CA GLU A 3 -0.35 -12.29 1.23
C GLU A 3 -0.95 -11.38 2.32
N GLU A 4 -2.22 -10.98 2.22
CA GLU A 4 -2.89 -10.19 3.27
C GLU A 4 -3.09 -10.99 4.57
N SER A 5 -3.34 -12.29 4.44
CA SER A 5 -3.50 -13.18 5.60
C SER A 5 -2.16 -13.46 6.28
N GLU A 6 -1.07 -13.61 5.52
CA GLU A 6 0.26 -13.75 6.11
C GLU A 6 0.74 -12.43 6.74
N ASN A 7 0.49 -11.29 6.10
CA ASN A 7 0.95 -10.00 6.60
C ASN A 7 0.20 -9.53 7.86
N SER A 8 -1.10 -9.85 7.98
CA SER A 8 -1.88 -9.60 9.21
C SER A 8 -1.43 -10.47 10.39
N VAL A 9 -1.08 -11.74 10.15
CA VAL A 9 -0.56 -12.65 11.18
C VAL A 9 0.83 -12.20 11.66
N VAL A 10 1.71 -11.78 10.75
CA VAL A 10 3.05 -11.28 11.09
C VAL A 10 3.00 -9.98 11.90
N GLU A 11 1.99 -9.13 11.66
CA GLU A 11 1.82 -7.88 12.40
C GLU A 11 1.28 -8.08 13.82
N ASP A 12 0.31 -9.00 13.99
CA ASP A 12 -0.16 -9.40 15.32
C ASP A 12 0.98 -10.02 16.14
N GLU A 13 1.87 -10.79 15.48
CA GLU A 13 3.09 -11.34 16.09
C GLU A 13 4.10 -10.24 16.47
N GLU A 14 4.33 -9.21 15.64
CA GLU A 14 5.24 -8.09 15.98
C GLU A 14 4.76 -7.31 17.20
N VAL A 15 3.45 -7.06 17.29
CA VAL A 15 2.84 -6.35 18.43
C VAL A 15 2.93 -7.19 19.69
N GLU A 16 2.55 -8.47 19.62
CA GLU A 16 2.64 -9.40 20.74
C GLU A 16 4.09 -9.55 21.21
N ALA A 17 5.07 -9.59 20.29
CA ALA A 17 6.48 -9.69 20.61
C ALA A 17 7.01 -8.48 21.41
N VAL A 18 6.60 -7.25 21.08
CA VAL A 18 7.02 -6.05 21.84
C VAL A 18 6.45 -6.06 23.25
N PHE A 19 5.18 -6.43 23.43
CA PHE A 19 4.58 -6.55 24.75
C PHE A 19 5.21 -7.69 25.57
N ALA A 20 5.42 -8.86 24.97
CA ALA A 20 6.08 -9.99 25.61
C ALA A 20 7.52 -9.68 26.01
N ALA A 21 8.27 -8.98 25.15
CA ALA A 21 9.62 -8.52 25.46
C ALA A 21 9.64 -7.54 26.64
N ARG A 22 8.70 -6.59 26.69
CA ARG A 22 8.56 -5.64 27.80
C ARG A 22 8.26 -6.35 29.12
N GLU A 23 7.34 -7.31 29.11
CA GLU A 23 7.00 -8.11 30.28
C GLU A 23 8.18 -8.97 30.74
N ALA A 24 8.88 -9.64 29.82
CA ALA A 24 10.05 -10.46 30.10
C ALA A 24 11.19 -9.63 30.73
N VAL A 25 11.45 -8.43 30.21
CA VAL A 25 12.43 -7.51 30.81
C VAL A 25 11.98 -7.08 32.21
N GLY A 26 10.68 -6.82 32.42
CA GLY A 26 10.12 -6.56 33.75
C GLY A 26 10.32 -7.72 34.73
N HIS A 27 10.16 -8.96 34.28
CA HIS A 27 10.47 -10.16 35.07
C HIS A 27 11.97 -10.27 35.39
N LEU A 28 12.84 -10.07 34.41
CA LEU A 28 14.30 -10.12 34.60
C LEU A 28 14.79 -9.03 35.56
N ARG A 29 14.23 -7.82 35.53
CA ARG A 29 14.52 -6.77 36.50
C ARG A 29 14.14 -7.18 37.92
N ARG A 30 12.96 -7.78 38.11
CA ARG A 30 12.50 -8.29 39.43
C ARG A 30 13.44 -9.37 39.98
N ILE A 31 13.81 -10.35 39.14
CA ILE A 31 14.72 -11.44 39.52
C ILE A 31 16.11 -10.90 39.86
N THR A 32 16.66 -10.02 39.02
CA THR A 32 17.98 -9.40 39.23
C THR A 32 18.03 -8.59 40.52
N ARG A 33 16.92 -7.93 40.90
CA ARG A 33 16.81 -7.20 42.17
C ARG A 33 16.77 -8.13 43.38
N ALA A 34 16.07 -9.25 43.29
CA ALA A 34 15.93 -10.23 44.36
C ALA A 34 17.19 -11.10 44.54
N PHE A 35 17.89 -11.41 43.44
CA PHE A 35 19.07 -12.28 43.41
C PHE A 35 20.23 -11.65 42.61
N PRO A 36 20.90 -10.61 43.15
CA PRO A 36 21.91 -9.86 42.40
C PRO A 36 23.11 -10.70 41.94
N HIS A 37 23.42 -11.79 42.65
CA HIS A 37 24.51 -12.71 42.34
C HIS A 37 24.25 -13.56 41.08
N LEU A 38 23.00 -13.64 40.60
CA LEU A 38 22.63 -14.34 39.36
C LEU A 38 22.76 -13.44 38.11
N ALA A 39 22.86 -12.12 38.28
CA ALA A 39 22.94 -11.19 37.18
C ALA A 39 24.40 -10.90 36.79
N THR A 40 24.84 -11.54 35.71
CA THR A 40 26.16 -11.30 35.10
C THR A 40 26.25 -9.89 34.52
N GLN A 41 27.47 -9.40 34.29
CA GLN A 41 27.68 -8.05 33.72
C GLN A 41 26.92 -7.82 32.39
N PRO A 42 26.89 -8.77 31.43
CA PRO A 42 26.09 -8.61 30.21
C PRO A 42 24.59 -8.45 30.48
N VAL A 43 24.03 -9.20 31.43
CA VAL A 43 22.60 -9.11 31.79
C VAL A 43 22.27 -7.72 32.36
N ARG A 44 23.16 -7.16 33.19
CA ARG A 44 22.98 -5.81 33.75
C ARG A 44 23.00 -4.73 32.66
N VAL A 45 23.97 -4.81 31.75
CA VAL A 45 24.06 -3.89 30.60
C VAL A 45 22.81 -3.98 29.72
N ALA A 46 22.31 -5.19 29.45
CA ALA A 46 21.08 -5.39 28.68
C ALA A 46 19.85 -4.80 29.39
N LEU A 47 19.72 -5.00 30.71
CA LEU A 47 18.63 -4.41 31.49
C LEU A 47 18.70 -2.89 31.58
N ASP A 48 19.89 -2.29 31.59
CA ASP A 48 20.04 -0.82 31.53
C ASP A 48 19.68 -0.27 30.15
N THR A 49 19.87 -1.07 29.10
CA THR A 49 19.59 -0.69 27.70
C THR A 49 18.10 -0.88 27.34
N TRP A 50 17.46 -1.94 27.82
CA TRP A 50 16.04 -2.23 27.60
C TRP A 50 15.18 -1.53 28.66
N ASP A 51 15.19 -0.21 28.59
CA ASP A 51 14.40 0.64 29.47
C ASP A 51 13.04 1.00 28.88
N GLU A 52 12.25 1.68 29.71
CA GLU A 52 10.90 2.12 29.36
C GLU A 52 10.90 3.08 28.16
N GLU A 53 11.99 3.83 27.93
CA GLU A 53 12.12 4.74 26.79
C GLU A 53 12.30 3.95 25.50
N MET A 54 13.13 2.90 25.50
CA MET A 54 13.31 2.00 24.37
C MET A 54 12.00 1.31 23.98
N PHE A 55 11.26 0.77 24.95
CA PHE A 55 9.96 0.14 24.68
C PHE A 55 8.93 1.14 24.14
N ARG A 56 8.84 2.34 24.73
CA ARG A 56 7.94 3.39 24.25
C ARG A 56 8.24 3.79 22.81
N LYS A 57 9.53 3.86 22.44
CA LYS A 57 9.94 4.14 21.06
C LYS A 57 9.54 3.01 20.12
N GLY A 58 9.69 1.75 20.55
CA GLY A 58 9.23 0.58 19.79
C GLY A 58 7.72 0.58 19.57
N GLU A 59 6.94 0.82 20.63
CA GLU A 59 5.48 0.94 20.58
C GLU A 59 5.03 2.05 19.62
N LEU A 60 5.69 3.21 19.65
CA LEU A 60 5.39 4.32 18.74
C LEU A 60 5.61 3.94 17.28
N ILE A 61 6.70 3.22 16.97
CA ILE A 61 6.99 2.75 15.62
C ILE A 61 5.91 1.77 15.15
N LEU A 62 5.48 0.84 16.01
CA LEU A 62 4.40 -0.10 15.69
C LEU A 62 3.08 0.62 15.38
N VAL A 63 2.70 1.59 16.23
CA VAL A 63 1.49 2.40 16.02
C VAL A 63 1.57 3.17 14.70
N GLN A 64 2.73 3.74 14.38
CA GLN A 64 2.94 4.43 13.10
C GLN A 64 2.84 3.49 11.90
N LYS A 65 3.42 2.28 11.98
CA LYS A 65 3.29 1.26 10.94
C LYS A 65 1.82 0.88 10.72
N GLN A 66 1.08 0.61 11.80
CA GLN A 66 -0.34 0.26 11.74
C GLN A 66 -1.18 1.38 11.11
N HIS A 67 -0.92 2.63 11.48
CA HIS A 67 -1.59 3.77 10.87
C HIS A 67 -1.28 3.89 9.38
N ALA A 68 -0.01 3.74 8.98
CA ALA A 68 0.39 3.82 7.58
C ALA A 68 -0.26 2.71 6.74
N LYS A 69 -0.35 1.49 7.28
CA LYS A 69 -1.06 0.39 6.63
C LYS A 69 -2.56 0.66 6.52
N ALA A 70 -3.21 1.07 7.61
CA ALA A 70 -4.64 1.37 7.57
C ALA A 70 -4.97 2.50 6.57
N GLU A 71 -4.09 3.50 6.44
CA GLU A 71 -4.19 4.54 5.42
C GLU A 71 -4.03 3.97 4.00
N HIS A 72 -3.05 3.09 3.80
CA HIS A 72 -2.82 2.40 2.52
C HIS A 72 -4.02 1.52 2.13
N ASP A 73 -4.51 0.66 3.02
CA ASP A 73 -5.64 -0.23 2.77
C ASP A 73 -6.92 0.57 2.47
N ALA A 74 -7.13 1.69 3.17
CA ALA A 74 -8.24 2.61 2.89
C ALA A 74 -8.09 3.27 1.50
N MET A 75 -6.87 3.65 1.12
CA MET A 75 -6.57 4.22 -0.19
C MET A 75 -6.77 3.22 -1.31
N GLU A 76 -6.31 1.97 -1.14
CA GLU A 76 -6.51 0.88 -2.08
C GLU A 76 -7.99 0.61 -2.31
N GLN A 77 -8.75 0.38 -1.22
CA GLN A 77 -10.18 0.12 -1.31
C GLN A 77 -10.91 1.27 -2.01
N ARG A 78 -10.52 2.51 -1.71
CA ARG A 78 -11.10 3.68 -2.34
C ARG A 78 -10.73 3.82 -3.82
N ALA A 79 -9.48 3.53 -4.18
CA ALA A 79 -9.02 3.54 -5.57
C ALA A 79 -9.78 2.51 -6.41
N ILE A 80 -10.03 1.32 -5.86
CA ILE A 80 -10.84 0.28 -6.49
C ILE A 80 -12.27 0.79 -6.76
N GLU A 81 -12.93 1.40 -5.78
CA GLU A 81 -14.28 1.94 -5.95
C GLU A 81 -14.37 3.01 -7.04
N ILE A 82 -13.41 3.94 -7.04
CA ILE A 82 -13.41 5.07 -7.97
C ILE A 82 -13.09 4.57 -9.39
N ILE A 83 -12.05 3.76 -9.55
CA ILE A 83 -11.63 3.29 -10.88
C ILE A 83 -12.66 2.38 -11.54
N GLU A 84 -13.62 1.82 -10.80
CA GLU A 84 -14.73 1.04 -11.36
C GLU A 84 -15.83 1.93 -11.98
N LEU A 85 -15.90 3.21 -11.59
CA LEU A 85 -16.98 4.13 -11.97
C LEU A 85 -16.54 5.36 -12.76
N SER A 86 -15.24 5.66 -12.79
CA SER A 86 -14.70 6.82 -13.50
C SER A 86 -13.70 6.44 -14.60
N GLN A 87 -13.27 7.45 -15.36
CA GLN A 87 -12.10 7.36 -16.22
C GLN A 87 -10.83 7.28 -15.35
N VAL A 88 -9.74 6.77 -15.92
CA VAL A 88 -8.48 6.57 -15.18
C VAL A 88 -7.92 7.88 -14.66
N ASP A 89 -7.98 8.96 -15.44
CA ASP A 89 -7.39 10.26 -15.06
C ASP A 89 -8.19 10.90 -13.92
N ASP A 90 -9.53 10.83 -14.02
CA ASP A 90 -10.42 11.27 -12.94
C ASP A 90 -10.17 10.47 -11.66
N ALA A 91 -9.93 9.15 -11.77
CA ALA A 91 -9.62 8.32 -10.61
C ALA A 91 -8.32 8.76 -9.94
N LEU A 92 -7.27 9.00 -10.73
CA LEU A 92 -5.98 9.47 -10.26
C LEU A 92 -6.10 10.82 -9.54
N ASP A 93 -6.79 11.79 -10.16
CA ASP A 93 -7.00 13.12 -9.60
C ASP A 93 -7.82 13.08 -8.30
N LEU A 94 -8.88 12.25 -8.26
CA LEU A 94 -9.71 12.08 -7.07
C LEU A 94 -8.92 11.48 -5.91
N ILE A 95 -8.13 10.44 -6.16
CA ILE A 95 -7.32 9.79 -5.13
C ILE A 95 -6.23 10.73 -4.60
N ASN A 96 -5.50 11.41 -5.49
CA ASN A 96 -4.49 12.39 -5.08
C ASN A 96 -5.08 13.50 -4.22
N ARG A 97 -6.29 13.96 -4.55
CA ARG A 97 -6.99 14.98 -3.77
C ARG A 97 -7.53 14.45 -2.43
N GLU A 98 -8.14 13.26 -2.41
CA GLU A 98 -8.76 12.70 -1.20
C GLU A 98 -7.71 12.33 -0.15
N PHE A 99 -6.56 11.77 -0.57
CA PHE A 99 -5.50 11.32 0.34
C PHE A 99 -4.34 12.31 0.47
N ALA A 100 -4.41 13.46 -0.21
CA ALA A 100 -3.33 14.45 -0.29
C ALA A 100 -1.97 13.82 -0.67
N LYS A 101 -2.00 12.92 -1.66
CA LYS A 101 -0.83 12.25 -2.24
C LYS A 101 -0.57 12.78 -3.65
N ASP A 102 0.58 12.40 -4.18
CA ASP A 102 0.98 12.66 -5.57
C ASP A 102 1.44 11.33 -6.17
N ILE A 103 0.46 10.44 -6.37
CA ILE A 103 0.66 9.15 -7.03
C ILE A 103 0.53 9.31 -8.54
N ASP A 104 1.26 8.47 -9.27
CA ASP A 104 1.18 8.39 -10.73
C ASP A 104 0.32 7.20 -11.22
N TYR A 105 0.27 6.99 -12.53
CA TYR A 105 -0.50 5.87 -13.10
C TYR A 105 0.01 4.50 -12.68
N LEU A 106 1.32 4.34 -12.48
CA LEU A 106 1.90 3.05 -12.09
C LEU A 106 1.51 2.74 -10.65
N ASP A 107 1.60 3.74 -9.77
CA ASP A 107 1.11 3.62 -8.39
C ASP A 107 -0.38 3.27 -8.35
N LEU A 108 -1.21 3.90 -9.19
CA LEU A 108 -2.64 3.58 -9.29
C LEU A 108 -2.87 2.13 -9.78
N ILE A 109 -2.10 1.66 -10.75
CA ILE A 109 -2.18 0.28 -11.25
C ILE A 109 -1.77 -0.72 -10.16
N ASP A 110 -0.75 -0.38 -9.37
CA ASP A 110 -0.29 -1.22 -8.27
C ASP A 110 -1.34 -1.30 -7.15
N LEU A 111 -2.03 -0.19 -6.87
CA LEU A 111 -3.15 -0.16 -5.91
C LEU A 111 -4.35 -0.98 -6.38
N VAL A 112 -4.85 -0.77 -7.61
CA VAL A 112 -6.14 -1.36 -8.04
C VAL A 112 -6.01 -2.72 -8.73
N GLY A 113 -4.79 -3.05 -9.15
CA GLY A 113 -4.47 -4.20 -9.97
C GLY A 113 -4.71 -3.96 -11.47
N LYS A 114 -3.93 -4.68 -12.29
CA LYS A 114 -3.94 -4.58 -13.76
C LYS A 114 -5.32 -4.83 -14.38
N ASP A 115 -6.08 -5.79 -13.86
CA ASP A 115 -7.38 -6.16 -14.45
C ASP A 115 -8.39 -5.01 -14.34
N ARG A 116 -8.41 -4.29 -13.21
CA ARG A 116 -9.30 -3.14 -13.02
C ARG A 116 -8.88 -1.96 -13.87
N TYR A 117 -7.57 -1.73 -13.99
CA TYR A 117 -7.04 -0.73 -14.91
C TYR A 117 -7.46 -1.01 -16.37
N ILE A 118 -7.32 -2.26 -16.83
CA ILE A 118 -7.73 -2.68 -18.18
C ILE A 118 -9.24 -2.50 -18.37
N ALA A 119 -10.05 -2.87 -17.36
CA ALA A 119 -11.50 -2.69 -17.40
C ALA A 119 -11.88 -1.20 -17.51
N ALA A 120 -11.20 -0.32 -16.77
CA ALA A 120 -11.40 1.13 -16.86
C ALA A 120 -11.05 1.69 -18.23
N LEU A 121 -9.88 1.31 -18.78
CA LEU A 121 -9.49 1.67 -20.14
C LEU A 121 -10.46 1.15 -21.20
N THR A 122 -11.05 -0.02 -20.97
CA THR A 122 -12.05 -0.62 -21.87
C THR A 122 -13.31 0.24 -21.90
N ARG A 123 -13.81 0.67 -20.73
CA ARG A 123 -14.96 1.59 -20.66
C ARG A 123 -14.65 2.93 -21.33
N GLU A 124 -13.49 3.52 -21.03
CA GLU A 124 -13.03 4.77 -21.65
C GLU A 124 -12.95 4.64 -23.18
N ALA A 125 -12.40 3.53 -23.70
CA ALA A 125 -12.32 3.27 -25.14
C ALA A 125 -13.71 3.16 -25.79
N VAL A 126 -14.66 2.50 -25.11
CA VAL A 126 -16.05 2.38 -25.58
C VAL A 126 -16.73 3.75 -25.63
N GLU A 127 -16.53 4.60 -24.62
CA GLU A 127 -17.04 5.98 -24.60
C GLU A 127 -16.46 6.83 -25.74
N LEU A 128 -15.14 6.76 -25.96
CA LEU A 128 -14.48 7.46 -27.05
C LEU A 128 -15.04 7.03 -28.41
N LYS A 129 -15.27 5.73 -28.60
CA LYS A 129 -15.92 5.18 -29.80
C LYS A 129 -17.35 5.70 -29.98
N GLN A 130 -18.14 5.77 -28.91
CA GLN A 130 -19.50 6.33 -28.96
C GLN A 130 -19.48 7.82 -29.37
N ASN A 131 -18.42 8.54 -28.98
CA ASN A 131 -18.17 9.93 -29.38
C ASN A 131 -17.49 10.07 -30.76
N SER A 132 -17.46 9.00 -31.57
CA SER A 132 -16.87 8.99 -32.92
C SER A 132 -15.39 9.36 -32.98
N ILE A 133 -14.64 9.14 -31.88
CA ILE A 133 -13.19 9.28 -31.85
C ILE A 133 -12.56 8.03 -32.48
N SER A 134 -11.66 8.22 -33.45
CA SER A 134 -10.98 7.10 -34.10
C SER A 134 -9.97 6.42 -33.16
N PRO A 135 -9.64 5.13 -33.36
CA PRO A 135 -8.62 4.44 -32.56
C PRO A 135 -7.25 5.13 -32.59
N GLU A 136 -6.88 5.75 -33.71
CA GLU A 136 -5.64 6.52 -33.86
C GLU A 136 -5.67 7.78 -32.98
N GLN A 137 -6.79 8.52 -33.00
CA GLN A 137 -6.97 9.72 -32.19
C GLN A 137 -6.98 9.41 -30.70
N ALA A 138 -7.64 8.32 -30.30
CA ALA A 138 -7.65 7.84 -28.92
C ALA A 138 -6.25 7.40 -28.47
N ALA A 139 -5.49 6.71 -29.32
CA ALA A 139 -4.10 6.35 -29.02
C ALA A 139 -3.21 7.59 -28.85
N GLU A 140 -3.35 8.59 -29.73
CA GLU A 140 -2.61 9.85 -29.62
C GLU A 140 -2.97 10.60 -28.33
N LEU A 141 -4.26 10.67 -27.99
CA LEU A 141 -4.75 11.27 -26.75
C LEU A 141 -4.11 10.59 -25.53
N TRP A 142 -4.23 9.26 -25.42
CA TRP A 142 -3.67 8.52 -24.28
C TRP A 142 -2.15 8.63 -24.19
N ASN A 143 -1.45 8.64 -25.32
CA ASN A 143 0.00 8.90 -25.34
C ASN A 143 0.34 10.32 -24.88
N SER A 144 -0.46 11.32 -25.23
CA SER A 144 -0.24 12.72 -24.81
C SER A 144 -0.45 12.93 -23.31
N LEU A 145 -1.34 12.13 -22.70
CA LEU A 145 -1.61 12.11 -21.27
C LEU A 145 -0.63 11.23 -20.48
N GLY A 146 0.23 10.48 -21.18
CA GLY A 146 1.20 9.58 -20.57
C GLY A 146 0.60 8.30 -19.98
N LYS A 147 -0.63 7.92 -20.37
CA LYS A 147 -1.28 6.70 -19.86
C LYS A 147 -0.47 5.44 -20.21
N PRO A 148 -0.11 4.58 -19.24
CA PRO A 148 0.62 3.35 -19.48
C PRO A 148 -0.12 2.38 -20.41
N THR A 149 0.64 1.62 -21.22
CA THR A 149 0.07 0.61 -22.13
C THR A 149 0.04 -0.78 -21.51
N LEU A 150 -0.63 -1.73 -22.15
CA LEU A 150 -0.77 -3.12 -21.69
C LEU A 150 0.39 -4.06 -22.08
N GLY A 151 1.54 -3.52 -22.51
CA GLY A 151 2.71 -4.34 -22.88
C GLY A 151 3.56 -3.82 -24.04
N GLY A 152 3.44 -2.54 -24.41
CA GLY A 152 4.27 -1.87 -25.40
C GLY A 152 4.79 -0.50 -24.91
N GLU A 153 5.55 0.19 -25.76
CA GLU A 153 6.08 1.52 -25.40
C GLU A 153 5.03 2.63 -25.51
N ARG A 154 4.09 2.49 -26.46
CA ARG A 154 3.07 3.50 -26.77
C ARG A 154 1.76 2.89 -27.23
N TRP A 155 0.66 3.59 -26.95
CA TRP A 155 -0.65 3.25 -27.49
C TRP A 155 -0.62 3.34 -29.01
N ASN A 156 -1.22 2.34 -29.64
CA ASN A 156 -1.43 2.28 -31.07
C ASN A 156 -2.89 1.94 -31.37
N ALA A 157 -3.33 2.22 -32.60
CA ALA A 157 -4.71 2.00 -33.04
C ALA A 157 -5.17 0.56 -32.82
N THR A 158 -4.28 -0.43 -33.00
CA THR A 158 -4.60 -1.86 -32.81
C THR A 158 -4.94 -2.15 -31.35
N GLY A 159 -4.12 -1.69 -30.40
CA GLY A 159 -4.34 -1.88 -28.97
C GLY A 159 -5.63 -1.22 -28.50
N VAL A 160 -5.90 0.01 -28.94
CA VAL A 160 -7.16 0.71 -28.65
C VAL A 160 -8.34 -0.02 -29.28
N THR A 161 -8.21 -0.50 -30.52
CA THR A 161 -9.28 -1.25 -31.21
C THR A 161 -9.67 -2.53 -30.47
N VAL A 162 -8.72 -3.20 -29.81
CA VAL A 162 -9.01 -4.37 -28.97
C VAL A 162 -9.89 -3.98 -27.78
N LEU A 163 -9.57 -2.87 -27.12
CA LEU A 163 -10.35 -2.35 -25.99
C LEU A 163 -11.74 -1.88 -26.42
N MET A 164 -11.86 -1.25 -27.59
CA MET A 164 -13.15 -0.81 -28.16
C MET A 164 -14.10 -1.93 -28.60
N LYS A 165 -13.66 -3.20 -28.53
CA LYS A 165 -14.45 -4.40 -28.84
C LYS A 165 -14.92 -5.14 -27.59
N GLY A 166 -14.31 -4.89 -26.43
CA GLY A 166 -14.77 -5.37 -25.13
C GLY A 166 -16.07 -4.70 -24.74
#